data_AF-A0AAD4RW11-F1
#
_entry.id   AF-A0AAD4RW11-F1
#
_cell.length_a   1.000
_cell.length_b   1.000
_cell.length_c   1.000
_cell.angle_alpha   90.00
_cell.angle_beta   90.00
_cell.angle_gamma   90.00
#
_symmetry.space_group_name_H-M   'P 1'
#
loop_
_entity.id
_entity.type
_entity.pdbx_description
1 polymer ?
#
loop_
_entity_poly.entity_id
_entity_poly.type
_entity_poly.pdbx_seq_one_letter_code
_entity_poly.pdbx_strand_id
1 'polypeptide(L)'
;VVPRSYKEKFVNIDRVKRLKEVIMIEGGYLDMGCTFYLDRIHVVEKTPSSCVIESSIVYEVEEEYANAMSKLITTEPLKSMAEVISNYVIQKESVSARNIFNRQSVVKKEIRYDLEVPTSADSIWSVYSCPDIPRLLRDVLLPGVFEKLDVIEGNGGVGTVLDIVFPP
;
A
#
# COMPACT_ATOMS: atom_id res chain seq x y z
N VAL A 1 -10.58 -14.54 -6.61
CA VAL A 1 -11.02 -14.35 -5.20
C VAL A 1 -10.00 -13.43 -4.55
N VAL A 2 -10.47 -12.35 -3.92
CA VAL A 2 -9.64 -11.51 -3.03
C VAL A 2 -9.75 -12.11 -1.63
N PRO A 3 -8.67 -12.19 -0.83
CA PRO A 3 -8.78 -12.73 0.53
C PRO A 3 -9.68 -11.85 1.41
N ARG A 4 -10.62 -12.46 2.15
CA ARG A 4 -11.54 -11.71 3.02
C ARG A 4 -10.86 -11.15 4.28
N SER A 5 -9.82 -11.81 4.78
CA SER A 5 -9.16 -11.40 6.02
C SER A 5 -7.68 -11.76 6.04
N TYR A 6 -6.89 -10.91 6.68
CA TYR A 6 -5.47 -11.14 6.94
C TYR A 6 -4.95 -10.24 8.07
N LYS A 7 -3.77 -10.59 8.59
CA LYS A 7 -2.97 -9.69 9.43
C LYS A 7 -1.74 -9.22 8.66
N GLU A 8 -1.41 -7.95 8.85
CA GLU A 8 -0.23 -7.32 8.26
C GLU A 8 0.64 -6.64 9.34
N LYS A 9 1.95 -6.53 9.10
CA LYS A 9 2.91 -5.88 10.01
C LYS A 9 3.73 -4.83 9.29
N PHE A 10 3.78 -3.61 9.84
CA PHE A 10 4.63 -2.53 9.33
C PHE A 10 6.10 -2.85 9.64
N VAL A 11 6.90 -3.22 8.64
CA VAL A 11 8.31 -3.61 8.83
C VAL A 11 9.30 -2.49 8.54
N ASN A 12 8.93 -1.50 7.74
CA ASN A 12 9.77 -0.34 7.43
C ASN A 12 8.92 0.94 7.32
N ILE A 13 9.40 2.05 7.89
CA ILE A 13 8.86 3.41 7.72
C ILE A 13 10.05 4.39 7.74
N ASP A 14 10.83 4.40 6.67
CA ASP A 14 12.00 5.26 6.52
C ASP A 14 11.56 6.69 6.18
N ARG A 15 11.68 7.60 7.16
CA ARG A 15 11.28 9.01 6.99
C ARG A 15 12.19 9.82 6.06
N VAL A 16 13.42 9.38 5.79
CA VAL A 16 14.38 10.08 4.93
C VAL A 16 14.22 9.65 3.48
N LYS A 17 14.00 8.35 3.23
CA LYS A 17 13.70 7.82 1.88
C LYS A 17 12.22 7.92 1.49
N ARG A 18 11.35 8.31 2.42
CA ARG A 18 9.89 8.30 2.25
C ARG A 18 9.38 6.92 1.78
N LEU A 19 9.90 5.86 2.40
CA LEU A 19 9.70 4.45 2.05
C LEU A 19 8.97 3.71 3.17
N LYS A 20 7.81 3.13 2.87
CA LYS A 20 7.07 2.22 3.76
C LYS A 20 7.07 0.81 3.18
N GLU A 21 7.28 -0.18 4.03
CA GLU A 21 7.13 -1.59 3.67
C GLU A 21 6.31 -2.32 4.74
N VAL A 22 5.37 -3.13 4.27
CA VAL A 22 4.38 -3.86 5.07
C VAL A 22 4.39 -5.31 4.60
N ILE A 23 4.41 -6.28 5.52
CA ILE A 23 4.29 -7.70 5.16
C ILE A 23 2.96 -8.26 5.63
N MET A 24 2.40 -9.20 4.88
CA MET A 24 1.36 -10.09 5.38
C MET A 24 2.01 -11.10 6.33
N ILE A 25 1.37 -11.39 7.46
CA ILE A 25 1.92 -12.32 8.48
C ILE A 25 1.01 -13.50 8.80
N GLU A 26 -0.29 -13.42 8.49
CA GLU A 26 -1.28 -14.46 8.76
C GLU A 26 -2.48 -14.30 7.81
N GLY A 27 -3.06 -15.40 7.34
CA GLY A 27 -4.24 -15.36 6.48
C GLY A 27 -3.94 -14.91 5.05
N GLY A 28 -4.95 -14.31 4.41
CA GLY A 28 -4.75 -13.56 3.17
C GLY A 28 -4.30 -14.40 1.98
N TYR A 29 -3.27 -13.94 1.27
CA TYR A 29 -2.64 -14.68 0.18
C TYR A 29 -1.70 -15.80 0.68
N LEU A 30 -1.32 -15.81 1.97
CA LEU A 30 -0.47 -16.86 2.53
C LEU A 30 -1.23 -18.19 2.60
N ASP A 31 -2.46 -18.15 3.15
CA ASP A 31 -3.42 -19.28 3.15
C ASP A 31 -3.79 -19.76 1.74
N MET A 32 -3.57 -18.91 0.72
CA MET A 32 -3.79 -19.24 -0.70
C MET A 32 -2.54 -19.82 -1.40
N GLY A 33 -1.40 -19.96 -0.71
CA GLY A 33 -0.20 -20.60 -1.22
C GLY A 33 1.00 -19.69 -1.47
N CYS A 34 0.94 -18.40 -1.11
CA CYS A 34 2.16 -17.56 -1.07
C CYS A 34 2.99 -17.87 0.18
N THR A 35 4.31 -18.00 0.02
CA THR A 35 5.25 -18.13 1.16
C THR A 35 5.63 -16.77 1.74
N PHE A 36 5.51 -15.71 0.94
CA PHE A 36 5.79 -14.33 1.33
C PHE A 36 4.90 -13.36 0.54
N TYR A 37 4.49 -12.27 1.18
CA TYR A 37 3.76 -11.16 0.55
C TYR A 37 4.13 -9.83 1.24
N LEU A 38 4.58 -8.86 0.46
CA LEU A 38 5.01 -7.54 0.91
C LEU A 38 4.45 -6.45 0.00
N ASP A 39 3.84 -5.43 0.62
CA ASP A 39 3.50 -4.16 -0.01
C ASP A 39 4.60 -3.14 0.25
N ARG A 40 5.08 -2.49 -0.81
CA ARG A 40 6.07 -1.42 -0.78
C ARG A 40 5.45 -0.15 -1.34
N ILE A 41 5.63 0.96 -0.62
CA ILE A 41 5.22 2.30 -1.04
C ILE A 41 6.41 3.25 -0.90
N HIS A 42 6.82 3.89 -1.98
CA HIS A 42 7.97 4.79 -2.03
C HIS A 42 7.53 6.13 -2.65
N VAL A 43 7.61 7.23 -1.88
CA VAL A 43 7.11 8.55 -2.31
C VAL A 43 8.27 9.40 -2.82
N VAL A 44 8.54 9.30 -4.13
CA VAL A 44 9.68 9.91 -4.80
C VAL A 44 9.36 11.33 -5.22
N GLU A 45 10.13 12.29 -4.73
CA GLU A 45 10.08 13.69 -5.14
C GLU A 45 10.56 13.84 -6.60
N LYS A 46 9.81 14.61 -7.41
CA LYS A 46 10.21 14.99 -8.78
C LYS A 46 10.52 16.49 -8.86
N THR A 47 9.73 17.31 -8.16
CA THR A 47 9.94 18.74 -7.95
C THR A 47 9.41 19.12 -6.54
N PRO A 48 9.69 20.35 -6.03
CA PRO A 48 9.11 20.81 -4.76
C PRO A 48 7.57 20.78 -4.69
N SER A 49 6.89 20.68 -5.83
CA SER A 49 5.42 20.60 -5.92
C SER A 49 4.91 19.39 -6.73
N SER A 50 5.72 18.35 -6.93
CA SER A 50 5.27 17.10 -7.54
C SER A 50 6.07 15.87 -7.08
N CYS A 51 5.39 14.75 -6.91
CA CYS A 51 5.97 13.47 -6.53
C CYS A 51 5.34 12.30 -7.28
N VAL A 52 5.93 11.11 -7.13
CA VAL A 52 5.38 9.84 -7.61
C VAL A 52 5.30 8.86 -6.44
N ILE A 53 4.14 8.24 -6.29
CA ILE A 53 3.93 7.11 -5.40
C ILE A 53 4.28 5.85 -6.20
N GLU A 54 5.54 5.43 -6.11
CA GLU A 54 6.01 4.15 -6.64
C GLU A 54 5.53 3.05 -5.69
N SER A 55 4.51 2.29 -6.09
CA SER A 55 3.89 1.25 -5.27
C SER A 55 4.16 -0.13 -5.88
N SER A 56 4.56 -1.13 -5.08
CA SER A 56 4.72 -2.49 -5.60
C SER A 56 4.37 -3.60 -4.61
N ILE A 57 3.71 -4.64 -5.12
CA ILE A 57 3.53 -5.91 -4.41
C ILE A 57 4.68 -6.83 -4.80
N VAL A 58 5.34 -7.40 -3.79
CA VAL A 58 6.37 -8.42 -3.89
C VAL A 58 5.84 -9.69 -3.25
N TYR A 59 5.78 -10.79 -4.00
CA TYR A 59 5.33 -12.06 -3.47
C TYR A 59 6.20 -13.24 -3.92
N GLU A 60 6.25 -14.25 -3.07
CA GLU A 60 6.95 -15.52 -3.31
C GLU A 60 5.93 -16.67 -3.18
N VAL A 61 6.09 -17.68 -4.03
CA VAL A 61 5.12 -18.75 -4.27
C VAL A 61 5.82 -19.89 -5.02
N GLU A 62 5.47 -21.14 -4.71
CA GLU A 62 5.98 -22.31 -5.44
C GLU A 62 5.58 -22.26 -6.93
N GLU A 63 6.45 -22.79 -7.80
CA GLU A 63 6.32 -22.62 -9.25
C GLU A 63 4.98 -23.14 -9.80
N GLU A 64 4.46 -24.23 -9.24
CA GLU A 64 3.16 -24.83 -9.63
C GLU A 64 1.96 -23.89 -9.40
N TYR A 65 1.96 -23.08 -8.33
CA TYR A 65 0.89 -22.09 -8.07
C TYR A 65 1.16 -20.73 -8.73
N ALA A 66 2.36 -20.50 -9.28
CA ALA A 66 2.79 -19.18 -9.74
C ALA A 66 1.92 -18.60 -10.87
N ASN A 67 1.28 -19.44 -11.70
CA ASN A 67 0.32 -19.05 -12.75
C ASN A 67 -1.09 -18.76 -12.19
N ALA A 68 -1.48 -19.41 -11.09
CA ALA A 68 -2.74 -19.13 -10.40
C ALA A 68 -2.64 -17.80 -9.64
N MET A 69 -1.59 -17.61 -8.86
CA MET A 69 -1.40 -16.37 -8.07
C MET A 69 -1.27 -15.12 -8.94
N SER A 70 -0.62 -15.20 -10.11
CA SER A 70 -0.55 -14.05 -11.04
C SER A 70 -1.87 -13.65 -11.70
N LYS A 71 -2.97 -14.37 -11.43
CA LYS A 71 -4.35 -14.00 -11.83
C LYS A 71 -5.20 -13.51 -10.64
N LEU A 72 -4.67 -13.58 -9.43
CA LEU A 72 -5.35 -13.26 -8.16
C LEU A 72 -4.71 -12.05 -7.46
N ILE A 73 -3.40 -11.87 -7.61
CA ILE A 73 -2.63 -10.76 -7.07
C ILE A 73 -2.51 -9.71 -8.17
N THR A 74 -3.14 -8.56 -7.97
CA THR A 74 -3.15 -7.41 -8.90
C THR A 74 -2.81 -6.12 -8.16
N THR A 75 -2.47 -5.06 -8.88
CA THR A 75 -2.14 -3.75 -8.30
C THR A 75 -3.34 -2.87 -7.97
N GLU A 76 -4.58 -3.36 -8.15
CA GLU A 76 -5.79 -2.57 -7.87
C GLU A 76 -5.92 -2.08 -6.41
N PRO A 77 -5.52 -2.85 -5.37
CA PRO A 77 -5.49 -2.32 -3.99
C PRO A 77 -4.51 -1.16 -3.81
N LEU A 78 -3.28 -1.29 -4.35
CA LEU A 78 -2.27 -0.23 -4.33
C LEU A 78 -2.74 1.02 -5.07
N LYS A 79 -3.37 0.81 -6.23
CA LYS A 79 -3.96 1.88 -7.04
C LYS A 79 -5.07 2.61 -6.29
N SER A 80 -6.03 1.90 -5.72
CA SER A 80 -7.11 2.48 -4.93
C SER A 80 -6.57 3.29 -3.74
N MET A 81 -5.60 2.71 -3.01
CA MET A 81 -4.91 3.37 -1.89
C MET A 81 -4.21 4.66 -2.32
N ALA A 82 -3.41 4.60 -3.38
CA ALA A 82 -2.65 5.75 -3.89
C ALA A 82 -3.56 6.83 -4.49
N GLU A 83 -4.61 6.46 -5.23
CA GLU A 83 -5.59 7.40 -5.79
C GLU A 83 -6.37 8.10 -4.67
N VAL A 84 -6.83 7.37 -3.64
CA VAL A 84 -7.57 7.95 -2.51
C VAL A 84 -6.69 8.83 -1.62
N ILE A 85 -5.49 8.39 -1.24
CA ILE A 85 -4.55 9.22 -0.45
C ILE A 85 -4.15 10.46 -1.25
N SER A 86 -3.85 10.31 -2.56
CA SER A 86 -3.57 11.45 -3.42
C SER A 86 -4.75 12.41 -3.48
N ASN A 87 -5.98 11.92 -3.67
CA ASN A 87 -7.14 12.78 -3.79
C ASN A 87 -7.46 13.50 -2.47
N TYR A 88 -7.24 12.88 -1.31
CA TYR A 88 -7.35 13.52 0.01
C TYR A 88 -6.33 14.64 0.20
N VAL A 89 -5.05 14.38 -0.13
CA VAL A 89 -3.98 15.39 -0.02
C VAL A 89 -4.17 16.51 -1.04
N ILE A 90 -4.53 16.17 -2.29
CA ILE A 90 -4.90 17.14 -3.32
C ILE A 90 -6.08 17.98 -2.85
N GLN A 91 -7.20 17.43 -2.39
CA GLN A 91 -8.37 18.21 -1.91
C GLN A 91 -8.04 19.16 -0.75
N LYS A 92 -6.94 18.93 -0.04
CA LYS A 92 -6.40 19.78 1.02
C LYS A 92 -5.45 20.89 0.50
N GLU A 93 -4.97 20.80 -0.74
CA GLU A 93 -3.83 21.59 -1.28
C GLU A 93 -4.02 22.17 -2.72
N SER A 94 -4.73 21.52 -3.64
CA SER A 94 -4.95 21.91 -5.06
C SER A 94 -6.20 21.21 -5.66
N VAL A 95 -6.75 21.48 -6.86
CA VAL A 95 -6.37 22.32 -8.01
C VAL A 95 -5.21 21.78 -8.92
N SER A 96 -5.04 20.45 -9.04
CA SER A 96 -4.51 19.70 -10.25
C SER A 96 -3.01 19.82 -10.67
N ALA A 97 -2.41 19.05 -11.62
CA ALA A 97 -2.48 17.65 -12.14
C ALA A 97 -1.50 17.50 -13.37
N ARG A 98 -0.96 16.35 -13.87
CA ARG A 98 -0.59 14.98 -13.39
C ARG A 98 0.20 14.21 -14.51
N ASN A 99 0.93 13.13 -14.16
CA ASN A 99 1.33 11.93 -14.98
C ASN A 99 2.45 12.07 -16.07
N ILE A 100 3.31 11.06 -16.37
CA ILE A 100 3.57 9.68 -15.82
C ILE A 100 5.02 9.16 -16.13
N PHE A 101 5.53 8.16 -15.39
CA PHE A 101 6.83 7.45 -15.62
C PHE A 101 6.74 5.90 -15.53
N ASN A 102 7.87 5.16 -15.58
CA ASN A 102 8.00 3.69 -15.58
C ASN A 102 9.50 3.29 -15.33
N ARG A 103 9.99 2.05 -15.02
CA ARG A 103 9.44 0.67 -14.90
C ARG A 103 10.45 -0.30 -14.19
N GLN A 104 10.00 -1.54 -13.90
CA GLN A 104 10.75 -2.83 -14.01
C GLN A 104 11.76 -3.30 -12.91
N SER A 105 12.04 -4.62 -12.93
CA SER A 105 12.72 -5.43 -11.88
C SER A 105 13.44 -6.68 -12.44
N VAL A 106 14.26 -7.36 -11.61
CA VAL A 106 14.63 -8.79 -11.74
C VAL A 106 13.50 -9.65 -11.18
N VAL A 107 13.40 -10.93 -11.55
CA VAL A 107 12.33 -11.84 -11.11
C VAL A 107 12.75 -12.67 -9.89
N LYS A 108 12.08 -12.72 -8.73
CA LYS A 108 11.12 -11.81 -8.04
C LYS A 108 9.88 -11.28 -8.78
N LYS A 109 8.68 -11.79 -8.48
CA LYS A 109 7.43 -11.18 -8.99
C LYS A 109 7.13 -9.88 -8.25
N GLU A 110 7.54 -8.76 -8.86
CA GLU A 110 7.20 -7.41 -8.44
C GLU A 110 6.22 -6.79 -9.45
N ILE A 111 4.95 -6.63 -9.08
CA ILE A 111 3.98 -5.87 -9.86
C ILE A 111 3.93 -4.44 -9.33
N ARG A 112 4.07 -3.45 -10.23
CA ARG A 112 4.13 -2.02 -9.86
C ARG A 112 2.91 -1.24 -10.34
N TYR A 113 2.54 -0.24 -9.57
CA TYR A 113 1.65 0.85 -9.97
C TYR A 113 2.28 2.17 -9.50
N ASP A 114 2.57 3.04 -10.47
CA ASP A 114 3.25 4.31 -10.24
C ASP A 114 2.24 5.44 -10.51
N LEU A 115 1.87 6.20 -9.46
CA LEU A 115 0.95 7.33 -9.58
C LEU A 115 1.67 8.65 -9.33
N GLU A 116 1.63 9.55 -10.31
CA GLU A 116 2.13 10.91 -10.10
C GLU A 116 1.08 11.77 -9.40
N VAL A 117 1.57 12.71 -8.59
CA VAL A 117 0.76 13.56 -7.74
C VAL A 117 1.24 15.01 -7.88
N PRO A 118 0.34 15.99 -8.12
CA PRO A 118 0.67 17.40 -8.24
C PRO A 118 0.80 18.06 -6.85
N THR A 119 1.60 17.47 -5.96
CA THR A 119 1.94 18.03 -4.65
C THR A 119 3.29 17.50 -4.17
N SER A 120 3.79 18.04 -3.07
CA SER A 120 5.08 17.67 -2.48
C SER A 120 5.10 16.21 -2.02
N ALA A 121 6.29 15.60 -2.07
CA ALA A 121 6.50 14.26 -1.54
C ALA A 121 6.24 14.18 -0.02
N ASP A 122 6.50 15.25 0.73
CA ASP A 122 6.23 15.30 2.17
C ASP A 122 4.73 15.37 2.49
N SER A 123 3.93 16.07 1.69
CA SER A 123 2.47 16.12 1.84
C SER A 123 1.86 14.71 1.75
N ILE A 124 2.25 13.93 0.74
CA ILE A 124 1.79 12.55 0.56
C ILE A 124 2.39 11.60 1.60
N TRP A 125 3.69 11.73 1.89
CA TRP A 125 4.37 10.90 2.89
C TRP A 125 3.85 11.13 4.30
N SER A 126 3.33 12.33 4.62
CA SER A 126 2.70 12.63 5.91
C SER A 126 1.50 11.73 6.21
N VAL A 127 0.78 11.28 5.15
CA VAL A 127 -0.35 10.34 5.27
C VAL A 127 0.15 8.91 5.39
N TYR A 128 1.03 8.44 4.50
CA TYR A 128 1.55 7.07 4.53
C TYR A 128 2.31 6.72 5.82
N SER A 129 3.02 7.71 6.38
CA SER A 129 3.79 7.60 7.64
C SER A 129 3.03 8.13 8.87
N CYS A 130 1.73 8.39 8.75
CA CYS A 130 0.86 8.74 9.87
C CYS A 130 0.64 7.51 10.77
N PRO A 131 0.90 7.59 12.09
CA PRO A 131 0.61 6.48 13.00
C PRO A 131 -0.89 6.13 13.03
N ASP A 132 -1.74 7.15 12.92
CA ASP A 132 -3.20 7.03 12.87
C ASP A 132 -3.76 6.58 11.50
N ILE A 133 -2.90 6.14 10.55
CA ILE A 133 -3.35 5.74 9.21
C ILE A 133 -4.48 4.68 9.21
N PRO A 134 -4.57 3.67 10.11
CA PRO A 134 -5.70 2.72 10.09
C PRO A 134 -7.03 3.40 10.43
N ARG A 135 -7.02 4.37 11.35
CA ARG A 135 -8.21 5.18 11.69
C ARG A 135 -8.60 6.08 10.52
N LEU A 136 -7.62 6.77 9.92
CA LEU A 136 -7.83 7.64 8.76
C LEU A 136 -8.38 6.85 7.56
N LEU A 137 -7.90 5.63 7.33
CA LEU A 137 -8.40 4.74 6.29
C LEU A 137 -9.85 4.34 6.52
N ARG A 138 -10.16 3.74 7.68
CA ARG A 138 -11.50 3.25 7.98
C ARG A 138 -12.56 4.36 8.09
N ASP A 139 -12.22 5.48 8.72
CA ASP A 139 -13.21 6.47 9.15
C ASP A 139 -13.36 7.67 8.19
N VAL A 140 -12.42 7.89 7.26
CA VAL A 140 -12.39 9.07 6.37
C VAL A 140 -12.16 8.72 4.91
N LEU A 141 -11.15 7.89 4.61
CA LEU A 141 -10.69 7.67 3.23
C LEU A 141 -11.44 6.54 2.51
N LEU A 142 -11.79 5.48 3.22
CA LEU A 142 -12.42 4.25 2.71
C LEU A 142 -13.60 3.83 3.61
N PRO A 143 -14.57 4.73 3.92
CA PRO A 143 -15.69 4.41 4.80
C PRO A 143 -16.54 3.28 4.24
N GLY A 144 -16.78 2.24 5.05
CA GLY A 144 -17.56 1.06 4.68
C GLY A 144 -16.83 0.01 3.85
N VAL A 145 -15.54 0.21 3.50
CA VAL A 145 -14.73 -0.80 2.80
C VAL A 145 -14.30 -1.94 3.72
N PHE A 146 -14.10 -1.64 5.01
CA PHE A 146 -13.65 -2.60 6.02
C PHE A 146 -14.80 -3.01 6.94
N GLU A 147 -14.95 -4.31 7.17
CA GLU A 147 -15.72 -4.87 8.30
C GLU A 147 -14.92 -4.73 9.60
N LYS A 148 -13.58 -4.87 9.51
CA LYS A 148 -12.62 -4.67 10.59
C LYS A 148 -11.33 -4.05 10.05
N LEU A 149 -10.79 -3.06 10.77
CA LEU A 149 -9.45 -2.54 10.57
C LEU A 149 -8.92 -2.07 11.93
N ASP A 150 -8.32 -2.99 12.67
CA ASP A 150 -7.90 -2.79 14.07
C ASP A 150 -6.38 -2.87 14.22
N VAL A 151 -5.81 -2.04 15.10
CA VAL A 151 -4.42 -2.17 15.55
C VAL A 151 -4.40 -3.16 16.72
N ILE A 152 -3.73 -4.30 16.54
CA ILE A 152 -3.63 -5.36 17.57
C ILE A 152 -2.27 -5.43 18.27
N GLU A 153 -1.23 -4.84 17.67
CA GLU A 153 0.11 -4.67 18.27
C GLU A 153 0.68 -3.32 17.82
N GLY A 154 1.48 -2.66 18.67
CA GLY A 154 2.23 -1.45 18.31
C GLY A 154 1.45 -0.14 18.45
N ASN A 155 1.86 0.88 17.69
CA ASN A 155 1.43 2.28 17.88
C ASN A 155 1.28 3.08 16.57
N GLY A 156 1.17 2.40 15.44
CA GLY A 156 1.21 3.00 14.09
C GLY A 156 2.62 3.15 13.49
N GLY A 157 3.67 2.97 14.29
CA GLY A 157 5.07 2.92 13.83
C GLY A 157 5.51 1.54 13.31
N VAL A 158 6.81 1.37 13.07
CA VAL A 158 7.41 0.06 12.74
C VAL A 158 7.13 -0.94 13.88
N GLY A 159 6.82 -2.19 13.53
CA GLY A 159 6.39 -3.24 14.45
C GLY A 159 4.87 -3.35 14.61
N THR A 160 4.10 -2.32 14.24
CA THR A 160 2.63 -2.32 14.35
C THR A 160 2.00 -3.44 13.54
N VAL A 161 1.06 -4.16 14.12
CA VAL A 161 0.27 -5.22 13.46
C VAL A 161 -1.17 -4.78 13.33
N LEU A 162 -1.73 -4.91 12.13
CA LEU A 162 -3.15 -4.71 11.86
C LEU A 162 -3.86 -6.05 11.67
N ASP A 163 -5.13 -6.09 12.06
CA ASP A 163 -6.06 -7.20 11.80
C ASP A 163 -7.21 -6.66 10.94
N ILE A 164 -7.32 -7.21 9.71
CA ILE A 164 -8.12 -6.64 8.62
C ILE A 164 -9.15 -7.66 8.15
N VAL A 165 -10.41 -7.25 8.07
CA VAL A 165 -11.52 -8.04 7.53
C VAL A 165 -12.35 -7.18 6.58
N PHE A 166 -12.65 -7.72 5.41
CA PHE A 166 -13.56 -7.14 4.42
C PHE A 166 -14.96 -7.76 4.54
N PRO A 167 -16.03 -7.03 4.13
CA PRO A 167 -17.37 -7.58 4.01
C PRO A 167 -17.44 -8.84 3.12
N PRO A 168 -18.48 -9.69 3.28
CA PRO A 168 -18.69 -10.91 2.49
C PRO A 168 -19.10 -10.65 1.03
#